data_AF-A0A0C3B5X4-F1
#
_entry.id   AF-A0A0C3B5X4-F1
#
_cell.length_a   1.000
_cell.length_b   1.000
_cell.length_c   1.000
_cell.angle_alpha   90.00
_cell.angle_beta   90.00
_cell.angle_gamma   90.00
#
_symmetry.space_group_name_H-M   'P 1'
#
loop_
_entity.id
_entity.type
_entity.pdbx_description
1 polymer ?
#
loop_
_entity_poly.entity_id
_entity_poly.type
_entity_poly.pdbx_seq_one_letter_code
_entity_poly.pdbx_strand_id
1 'polypeptide(L)'
;MSVNMPQLHTLLSNALVPQTIDAMLLITVTGAIVISASSFPQAQRQRTSIALAAIATETWTSSKEGVDQGSSEQGQTPGQQSMAGSSNEVQGGWATTEHGNVFVYPIVRPSKSHAVNHEDPGVMFLLVANGPEEAGWDLLEERAKLLAEHLAPIFAGYIESNTETPPQASTRLPNPARIRG
;
A
#
# COMPACT_ATOMS: atom_id res chain seq x y z
N MET A 1 -1.42 -9.70 -18.74
CA MET A 1 -2.29 -8.56 -19.09
C MET A 1 -1.50 -7.29 -18.81
N SER A 2 -1.58 -6.28 -19.67
CA SER A 2 -0.93 -4.98 -19.45
C SER A 2 -1.95 -4.02 -18.82
N VAL A 3 -1.56 -3.31 -17.76
CA VAL A 3 -2.37 -2.24 -17.18
C VAL A 3 -2.31 -1.00 -18.07
N ASN A 4 -3.49 -0.50 -18.46
CA ASN A 4 -3.61 0.74 -19.22
C ASN A 4 -3.46 1.95 -18.28
N MET A 5 -2.24 2.50 -18.21
CA MET A 5 -1.90 3.61 -17.32
C MET A 5 -2.77 4.87 -17.52
N PRO A 6 -3.09 5.32 -18.75
CA PRO A 6 -4.05 6.40 -18.97
C PRO A 6 -5.42 6.16 -18.33
N GLN A 7 -5.98 4.96 -18.49
CA GLN A 7 -7.28 4.61 -17.89
C GLN A 7 -7.21 4.62 -16.37
N LEU A 8 -6.12 4.11 -15.80
CA LEU A 8 -5.89 4.13 -14.36
C LEU A 8 -5.78 5.58 -13.83
N HIS A 9 -5.08 6.46 -14.55
CA HIS A 9 -4.99 7.88 -14.18
C HIS A 9 -6.36 8.55 -14.18
N THR A 10 -7.17 8.32 -15.23
CA THR A 10 -8.53 8.85 -15.32
C THR A 10 -9.39 8.37 -14.16
N LEU A 11 -9.28 7.09 -13.80
CA LEU A 11 -10.02 6.51 -12.69
C LEU A 11 -9.63 7.14 -11.33
N LEU A 12 -8.33 7.30 -11.05
CA LEU A 12 -7.86 8.01 -9.85
C LEU A 12 -8.30 9.49 -9.85
N SER A 13 -8.24 10.16 -11.00
CA SER A 13 -8.66 11.57 -11.13
C SER A 13 -10.15 11.74 -10.88
N ASN A 14 -10.97 10.80 -11.35
CA ASN A 14 -12.42 10.83 -11.11
C ASN A 14 -12.77 10.58 -9.64
N ALA A 15 -11.93 9.85 -8.91
CA ALA A 15 -12.11 9.66 -7.47
C ALA A 15 -11.89 10.95 -6.65
N LEU A 16 -11.21 11.96 -7.22
CA LEU A 16 -11.06 13.29 -6.62
C LEU A 16 -12.32 14.18 -6.76
N VAL A 17 -13.38 13.67 -7.39
CA VAL A 17 -14.64 14.40 -7.57
C VAL A 17 -15.73 13.74 -6.72
N PRO A 18 -16.37 14.46 -5.77
CA PRO A 18 -16.24 15.90 -5.46
C PRO A 18 -14.90 16.26 -4.80
N GLN A 19 -14.53 17.56 -4.81
CA GLN A 19 -13.24 18.13 -4.34
C GLN A 19 -12.98 17.99 -2.81
N THR A 20 -13.44 16.91 -2.21
CA THR A 20 -13.22 16.55 -0.81
C THR A 20 -11.95 15.72 -0.62
N ILE A 21 -11.30 15.31 -1.70
CA ILE A 21 -10.07 14.52 -1.72
C ILE A 21 -9.04 15.29 -2.54
N ASP A 22 -7.90 15.58 -1.94
CA ASP A 22 -6.82 16.33 -2.56
C ASP A 22 -5.90 15.46 -3.39
N ALA A 23 -5.67 14.21 -2.96
CA ALA A 23 -4.83 13.29 -3.69
C ALA A 23 -5.25 11.82 -3.55
N MET A 24 -5.03 11.08 -4.62
CA MET A 24 -5.14 9.63 -4.70
C MET A 24 -3.84 9.07 -5.27
N LEU A 25 -3.20 8.16 -4.54
CA LEU A 25 -1.97 7.52 -4.97
C LEU A 25 -2.15 5.99 -4.96
N LEU A 26 -1.59 5.35 -5.96
CA LEU A 26 -1.32 3.92 -5.94
C LEU A 26 0.18 3.74 -5.73
N ILE A 27 0.55 3.08 -4.63
CA ILE A 27 1.93 2.82 -4.27
C ILE A 27 2.16 1.31 -4.09
N THR A 28 3.40 0.87 -4.21
CA THR A 28 3.79 -0.47 -3.74
C THR A 28 3.86 -0.50 -2.22
N VAL A 29 3.87 -1.68 -1.61
CA VAL A 29 4.11 -1.84 -0.16
C VAL A 29 5.50 -1.35 0.29
N THR A 30 6.42 -1.11 -0.65
CA THR A 30 7.74 -0.52 -0.41
C THR A 30 7.76 1.00 -0.54
N GLY A 31 6.62 1.63 -0.83
CA GLY A 31 6.48 3.08 -0.98
C GLY A 31 6.80 3.64 -2.37
N ALA A 32 7.03 2.79 -3.37
CA ALA A 32 7.24 3.25 -4.74
C ALA A 32 5.90 3.72 -5.35
N ILE A 33 5.86 4.96 -5.84
CA ILE A 33 4.65 5.51 -6.48
C ILE A 33 4.49 4.91 -7.87
N VAL A 34 3.40 4.19 -8.07
CA VAL A 34 3.02 3.63 -9.38
C VAL A 34 2.29 4.68 -10.21
N ILE A 35 1.31 5.35 -9.59
CA ILE A 35 0.54 6.42 -10.21
C ILE A 35 -0.05 7.35 -9.14
N SER A 36 -0.19 8.63 -9.47
CA SER A 36 -0.85 9.60 -8.61
C SER A 36 -1.77 10.52 -9.41
N ALA A 37 -2.85 10.94 -8.77
CA ALA A 37 -3.70 12.04 -9.21
C ALA A 37 -3.88 13.00 -8.02
N SER A 38 -3.80 14.30 -8.26
CA SER A 38 -4.03 15.29 -7.20
C SER A 38 -4.49 16.65 -7.70
N SER A 39 -5.17 17.38 -6.82
CA SER A 39 -5.57 18.79 -6.97
C SER A 39 -4.41 19.77 -6.71
N PHE A 40 -3.29 19.28 -6.14
CA PHE A 40 -2.16 20.13 -5.76
C PHE A 40 -1.55 20.90 -6.94
N PRO A 41 -1.07 22.14 -6.69
CA PRO A 41 -0.29 22.90 -7.66
C PRO A 41 0.91 22.11 -8.17
N GLN A 42 1.24 22.26 -9.47
CA GLN A 42 2.31 21.49 -10.11
C GLN A 42 3.66 21.61 -9.39
N ALA A 43 3.96 22.78 -8.81
CA ALA A 43 5.20 23.02 -8.06
C ALA A 43 5.33 22.18 -6.77
N GLN A 44 4.21 21.79 -6.16
CA GLN A 44 4.18 21.04 -4.90
C GLN A 44 3.85 19.57 -5.09
N ARG A 45 3.12 19.23 -6.16
CA ARG A 45 2.59 17.90 -6.45
C ARG A 45 3.59 16.77 -6.20
N GLN A 46 4.79 16.85 -6.75
CA GLN A 46 5.79 15.79 -6.63
C GLN A 46 6.26 15.62 -5.18
N ARG A 47 6.59 16.72 -4.50
CA ARG A 47 7.06 16.70 -3.11
C ARG A 47 5.99 16.15 -2.18
N THR A 48 4.76 16.63 -2.32
CA THR A 48 3.63 16.16 -1.51
C THR A 48 3.33 14.69 -1.78
N SER A 49 3.36 14.24 -3.04
CA SER A 49 3.14 12.82 -3.35
C SER A 49 4.18 11.90 -2.72
N ILE A 50 5.46 12.31 -2.72
CA ILE A 50 6.54 11.56 -2.07
C ILE A 50 6.33 11.51 -0.55
N ALA A 51 5.97 12.62 0.08
CA ALA A 51 5.71 12.68 1.51
C ALA A 51 4.53 11.77 1.90
N LEU A 52 3.41 11.86 1.16
CA LEU A 52 2.24 11.01 1.37
C LEU A 52 2.56 9.52 1.19
N ALA A 53 3.37 9.15 0.18
CA ALA A 53 3.77 7.76 -0.03
C ALA A 53 4.63 7.21 1.13
N ALA A 54 5.56 8.03 1.64
CA ALA A 54 6.38 7.64 2.79
C ALA A 54 5.53 7.41 4.04
N ILE A 55 4.65 8.37 4.37
CA ILE A 55 3.74 8.28 5.52
C ILE A 55 2.80 7.09 5.39
N ALA A 56 2.26 6.86 4.19
CA ALA A 56 1.36 5.75 3.95
C ALA A 56 2.04 4.39 4.14
N THR A 57 3.30 4.28 3.71
CA THR A 57 4.09 3.05 3.88
C THR A 57 4.35 2.77 5.36
N GLU A 58 4.77 3.78 6.11
CA GLU A 58 5.00 3.68 7.56
C GLU A 58 3.71 3.30 8.30
N THR A 59 2.61 3.98 7.99
CA THR A 59 1.28 3.72 8.57
C THR A 59 0.84 2.29 8.33
N TRP A 60 1.03 1.78 7.11
CA TRP A 60 0.71 0.39 6.76
C TRP A 60 1.58 -0.61 7.52
N THR A 61 2.90 -0.38 7.58
CA THR A 61 3.81 -1.26 8.32
C THR A 61 3.48 -1.32 9.81
N SER A 62 3.21 -0.18 10.45
CA SER A 62 2.80 -0.14 11.86
C SER A 62 1.47 -0.85 12.10
N SER A 63 0.52 -0.76 11.15
CA SER A 63 -0.75 -1.48 11.24
C SER A 63 -0.58 -2.99 11.18
N LYS A 64 0.43 -3.50 10.45
CA LYS A 64 0.75 -4.93 10.43
C LYS A 64 1.41 -5.40 11.72
N GLU A 65 2.39 -4.65 12.21
CA GLU A 65 3.14 -5.01 13.42
C GLU A 65 2.25 -5.04 14.67
N GLY A 66 1.23 -4.17 14.74
CA GLY A 66 0.25 -4.16 15.83
C GLY A 66 -0.58 -5.45 15.92
N VAL A 67 -0.78 -6.16 14.80
CA VAL A 67 -1.47 -7.46 14.79
C VAL A 67 -0.58 -8.56 15.38
N ASP A 68 0.72 -8.48 15.14
CA ASP A 68 1.66 -9.53 15.55
C ASP A 68 2.17 -9.38 17.00
N GLN A 69 2.12 -8.18 17.58
CA GLN A 69 2.75 -7.90 18.89
C GLN A 69 1.83 -7.85 20.12
N GLY A 70 0.50 -7.93 20.00
CA GLY A 70 -0.36 -7.41 21.09
C GLY A 70 -1.63 -8.15 21.45
N SER A 71 -1.52 -9.35 22.02
CA SER A 71 -2.36 -9.73 23.18
C SER A 71 -1.78 -9.13 24.48
N SER A 72 -1.32 -7.88 24.45
CA SER A 72 -0.70 -7.21 25.61
C SER A 72 -1.11 -5.75 25.64
N GLU A 73 -2.23 -5.55 26.33
CA GLU A 73 -2.74 -4.38 27.07
C GLU A 73 -2.21 -2.97 26.74
N GLN A 74 -3.18 -2.14 26.34
CA GLN A 74 -3.43 -0.76 26.80
C GLN A 74 -2.57 0.39 26.28
N GLY A 75 -3.14 1.08 25.29
CA GLY A 75 -3.02 2.52 25.09
C GLY A 75 -4.25 3.03 24.34
N GLN A 76 -5.31 3.42 25.06
CA GLN A 76 -6.57 3.91 24.51
C GLN A 76 -6.36 5.22 23.74
N THR A 77 -6.52 5.19 22.42
CA THR A 77 -6.94 6.36 21.64
C THR A 77 -8.47 6.48 21.67
N PRO A 78 -9.03 7.70 21.69
CA PRO A 78 -10.47 7.90 21.85
C PRO A 78 -11.20 7.65 20.53
N GLY A 79 -12.05 6.61 20.47
CA GLY A 79 -13.01 6.43 19.38
C GLY A 79 -13.48 4.99 19.10
N GLN A 80 -12.75 3.96 19.53
CA GLN A 80 -13.11 2.57 19.20
C GLN A 80 -14.08 1.95 20.22
N GLN A 81 -15.38 1.97 19.92
CA GLN A 81 -16.30 0.94 20.41
C GLN A 81 -16.24 -0.25 19.45
N SER A 82 -15.49 -1.28 19.84
CA SER A 82 -15.36 -2.52 19.07
C SER A 82 -16.46 -3.50 19.47
N MET A 83 -17.46 -3.66 18.60
CA MET A 83 -18.41 -4.77 18.65
C MET A 83 -17.81 -5.94 17.87
N ALA A 84 -17.48 -7.02 18.58
CA ALA A 84 -16.89 -8.23 18.05
C ALA A 84 -17.77 -8.89 16.98
N GLY A 85 -17.41 -8.69 15.71
CA GLY A 85 -17.85 -9.47 14.57
C GLY A 85 -16.61 -10.00 13.85
N SER A 86 -16.37 -11.31 13.95
CA SER A 86 -15.23 -12.00 13.33
C SER A 86 -15.45 -12.12 11.81
N SER A 87 -15.36 -10.99 11.12
CA SER A 87 -15.16 -10.95 9.68
C SER A 87 -13.70 -10.61 9.44
N ASN A 88 -13.05 -11.35 8.56
CA ASN A 88 -11.65 -11.17 8.17
C ASN A 88 -11.51 -9.92 7.29
N GLU A 89 -12.07 -8.79 7.73
CA GLU A 89 -12.07 -7.53 7.03
C GLU A 89 -10.67 -6.94 7.10
N VAL A 90 -10.08 -6.71 5.93
CA VAL A 90 -8.74 -6.13 5.86
C VAL A 90 -8.82 -4.69 6.31
N GLN A 91 -8.19 -4.41 7.44
CA GLN A 91 -8.20 -3.10 8.08
C GLN A 91 -7.20 -2.15 7.39
N GLY A 92 -7.65 -0.93 7.08
CA GLY A 92 -6.78 0.14 6.59
C GLY A 92 -6.07 0.88 7.72
N GLY A 93 -5.14 1.76 7.34
CA GLY A 93 -4.37 2.61 8.25
C GLY A 93 -4.72 4.09 8.10
N TRP A 94 -4.55 4.86 9.18
CA TRP A 94 -4.94 6.27 9.27
C TRP A 94 -3.77 7.09 9.79
N ALA A 95 -3.55 8.27 9.20
CA ALA A 95 -2.56 9.23 9.67
C ALA A 95 -2.98 10.66 9.39
N THR A 96 -2.65 11.59 10.29
CA THR A 96 -2.80 13.03 10.08
C THR A 96 -1.44 13.64 9.76
N THR A 97 -1.41 14.55 8.79
CA THR A 97 -0.18 15.13 8.24
C THR A 97 -0.31 16.64 8.08
N GLU A 98 0.79 17.34 7.80
CA GLU A 98 0.75 18.77 7.40
C GLU A 98 -0.01 19.03 6.09
N HIS A 99 -0.34 17.96 5.34
CA HIS A 99 -1.12 18.00 4.10
C HIS A 99 -2.55 17.46 4.31
N GLY A 100 -3.00 17.33 5.56
CA GLY A 100 -4.33 16.86 5.91
C GLY A 100 -4.38 15.39 6.32
N ASN A 101 -5.56 14.80 6.22
CA ASN A 101 -5.86 13.44 6.63
C ASN A 101 -5.46 12.45 5.53
N VAL A 102 -4.88 11.31 5.92
CA VAL A 102 -4.41 10.25 5.03
C VAL A 102 -5.00 8.93 5.47
N PHE A 103 -5.66 8.26 4.53
CA PHE A 103 -6.11 6.88 4.68
C PHE A 103 -5.37 5.98 3.70
N VAL A 104 -4.97 4.81 4.19
CA VAL A 104 -4.23 3.81 3.44
C VAL A 104 -5.02 2.51 3.44
N TYR A 105 -5.25 1.96 2.24
CA TYR A 105 -6.00 0.72 2.08
C TYR A 105 -5.26 -0.26 1.16
N PRO A 106 -5.10 -1.53 1.55
CA PRO A 106 -4.44 -2.52 0.72
C PRO A 106 -5.34 -2.99 -0.43
N ILE A 107 -4.74 -3.23 -1.60
CA ILE A 107 -5.42 -3.91 -2.71
C ILE A 107 -5.18 -5.40 -2.56
N VAL A 108 -6.17 -6.09 -2.00
CA VAL A 108 -6.13 -7.54 -1.77
C VAL A 108 -6.44 -8.27 -3.06
N ARG A 109 -5.57 -9.21 -3.44
CA ARG A 109 -5.84 -10.06 -4.60
C ARG A 109 -6.96 -11.06 -4.27
N PRO A 110 -7.94 -11.24 -5.17
CA PRO A 110 -8.91 -12.32 -5.01
C PRO A 110 -8.20 -13.67 -5.19
N SER A 111 -7.78 -14.27 -4.09
CA SER A 111 -7.14 -15.60 -4.09
C SER A 111 -8.18 -16.64 -4.50
N LYS A 112 -7.94 -17.34 -5.62
CA LYS A 112 -8.80 -18.44 -6.09
C LYS A 112 -8.68 -19.72 -5.27
N SER A 113 -7.75 -19.76 -4.32
CA SER A 113 -7.40 -20.94 -3.54
C SER A 113 -7.54 -20.64 -2.04
N HIS A 114 -8.52 -21.28 -1.42
CA HIS A 114 -8.67 -21.50 0.02
C HIS A 114 -7.50 -22.35 0.58
N ALA A 115 -6.25 -21.93 0.37
CA ALA A 115 -5.12 -22.54 1.03
C ALA A 115 -5.06 -21.97 2.45
N VAL A 116 -5.38 -22.83 3.42
CA VAL A 116 -5.52 -22.57 4.86
C VAL A 116 -4.16 -22.34 5.54
N ASN A 117 -3.22 -21.70 4.86
CA ASN A 117 -1.90 -21.39 5.42
C ASN A 117 -1.77 -19.88 5.57
N HIS A 118 -1.46 -19.48 6.80
CA HIS A 118 -1.38 -18.12 7.38
C HIS A 118 -0.33 -17.19 6.73
N GLU A 119 -0.03 -17.35 5.44
CA GLU A 119 0.90 -16.45 4.75
C GLU A 119 0.15 -15.18 4.30
N ASP A 120 0.71 -14.04 4.71
CA ASP A 120 0.33 -12.65 4.42
C ASP A 120 -0.52 -12.53 3.14
N PRO A 121 -1.72 -11.91 3.17
CA PRO A 121 -2.69 -11.87 2.06
C PRO A 121 -2.14 -11.13 0.85
N GLY A 122 -1.19 -11.74 0.13
CA GLY A 122 -0.14 -11.11 -0.69
C GLY A 122 -0.47 -9.73 -1.27
N VAL A 123 -0.40 -8.72 -0.41
CA VAL A 123 -0.67 -7.32 -0.72
C VAL A 123 0.56 -6.78 -1.43
N MET A 124 0.39 -6.37 -2.68
CA MET A 124 1.46 -5.78 -3.49
C MET A 124 1.34 -4.26 -3.59
N PHE A 125 0.11 -3.76 -3.54
CA PHE A 125 -0.20 -2.37 -3.75
C PHE A 125 -1.05 -1.83 -2.61
N LEU A 126 -0.79 -0.57 -2.27
CA LEU A 126 -1.57 0.22 -1.34
C LEU A 126 -2.19 1.38 -2.10
N LEU A 127 -3.45 1.65 -1.80
CA LEU A 127 -4.15 2.83 -2.24
C LEU A 127 -4.12 3.85 -1.11
N VAL A 128 -3.74 5.08 -1.44
CA VAL A 128 -3.64 6.19 -0.49
C VAL A 128 -4.64 7.25 -0.90
N ALA A 129 -5.55 7.59 0.00
CA ALA A 129 -6.48 8.71 -0.13
C ALA A 129 -6.04 9.81 0.83
N ASN A 130 -5.89 11.03 0.32
CA ASN A 130 -5.57 12.21 1.12
C ASN A 130 -6.62 13.29 0.88
N GLY A 131 -7.08 13.92 1.94
CA GLY A 131 -7.96 15.09 1.89
C GLY A 131 -7.61 16.09 2.99
N PRO A 132 -8.28 17.25 3.02
CA PRO A 132 -8.05 18.26 4.02
C PRO A 132 -8.43 17.76 5.43
N GLU A 133 -8.03 18.49 6.48
CA GLU A 133 -8.30 18.09 7.87
C GLU A 133 -9.81 17.98 8.18
N GLU A 134 -10.64 18.74 7.46
CA GLU A 134 -12.10 18.72 7.58
C GLU A 134 -12.75 17.55 6.82
N ALA A 135 -11.99 16.82 5.99
CA ALA A 135 -12.50 15.64 5.30
C ALA A 135 -12.75 14.53 6.33
N GLY A 136 -13.99 14.06 6.41
CA GLY A 136 -14.37 12.96 7.28
C GLY A 136 -13.63 11.66 6.91
N TRP A 137 -13.12 10.97 7.93
CA TRP A 137 -12.41 9.70 7.76
C TRP A 137 -13.22 8.64 7.01
N ASP A 138 -14.52 8.55 7.30
CA ASP A 138 -15.46 7.63 6.64
C ASP A 138 -15.47 7.82 5.11
N LEU A 139 -15.38 9.07 4.65
CA LEU A 139 -15.35 9.38 3.22
C LEU A 139 -14.04 8.94 2.56
N LEU A 140 -12.90 9.20 3.21
CA LEU A 140 -11.60 8.76 2.71
C LEU A 140 -11.53 7.23 2.66
N GLU A 141 -12.06 6.57 3.69
CA GLU A 141 -12.15 5.11 3.78
C GLU A 141 -13.03 4.52 2.69
N GLU A 142 -14.28 4.95 2.61
CA GLU A 142 -15.25 4.45 1.62
C GLU A 142 -14.68 4.56 0.21
N ARG A 143 -14.08 5.71 -0.12
CA ARG A 143 -13.53 5.98 -1.45
C ARG A 143 -12.32 5.12 -1.76
N ALA A 144 -11.42 4.94 -0.81
CA ALA A 144 -10.28 4.07 -0.98
C ALA A 144 -10.70 2.60 -1.11
N LYS A 145 -11.63 2.13 -0.27
CA LYS A 145 -12.16 0.75 -0.32
C LYS A 145 -12.81 0.44 -1.66
N LEU A 146 -13.77 1.27 -2.09
CA LEU A 146 -14.45 1.09 -3.38
C LEU A 146 -13.48 1.05 -4.56
N LEU A 147 -12.47 1.93 -4.54
CA LEU A 147 -11.48 1.98 -5.59
C LEU A 147 -10.55 0.77 -5.55
N ALA A 148 -10.11 0.35 -4.37
CA ALA A 148 -9.28 -0.83 -4.20
C ALA A 148 -10.00 -2.11 -4.67
N GLU A 149 -11.28 -2.27 -4.34
CA GLU A 149 -12.13 -3.37 -4.83
C GLU A 149 -12.24 -3.37 -6.36
N HIS A 150 -12.42 -2.20 -6.97
CA HIS A 150 -12.48 -2.07 -8.42
C HIS A 150 -11.13 -2.40 -9.09
N LEU A 151 -10.02 -2.07 -8.43
CA LEU A 151 -8.66 -2.31 -8.93
C LEU A 151 -8.19 -3.75 -8.69
N ALA A 152 -8.71 -4.45 -7.68
CA ALA A 152 -8.27 -5.79 -7.32
C ALA A 152 -8.31 -6.81 -8.48
N PRO A 153 -9.37 -6.87 -9.32
CA PRO A 153 -9.38 -7.73 -10.51
C PRO A 153 -8.31 -7.37 -11.55
N ILE A 154 -7.98 -6.07 -11.69
CA ILE A 154 -6.98 -5.57 -12.65
C ILE A 154 -5.58 -6.04 -12.24
N PHE A 155 -5.31 -6.05 -10.93
CA PHE A 155 -4.03 -6.48 -10.38
C PHE A 155 -3.95 -7.98 -10.06
N ALA A 156 -5.04 -8.74 -10.22
CA ALA A 156 -5.05 -10.18 -9.92
C ALA A 156 -4.02 -10.99 -10.73
N GLY A 157 -3.64 -10.51 -11.92
CA GLY A 157 -2.62 -11.12 -12.78
C GLY A 157 -1.18 -10.68 -12.49
N TYR A 158 -0.97 -9.74 -11.57
CA TYR A 158 0.37 -9.34 -11.14
C TYR A 158 0.86 -10.32 -10.08
N ILE A 159 1.91 -11.04 -10.46
CA ILE A 159 2.69 -11.90 -9.57
C ILE A 159 4.07 -11.24 -9.54
N GLU A 160 4.62 -11.02 -8.34
CA GLU A 160 6.05 -10.77 -8.22
C GLU A 160 6.73 -11.97 -8.87
N SER A 161 7.26 -11.78 -10.07
CA SER A 161 8.22 -12.70 -10.63
C SER A 161 9.39 -12.66 -9.67
N ASN A 162 9.38 -13.56 -8.68
CA ASN A 162 10.49 -13.80 -7.77
C ASN A 162 11.72 -13.81 -8.66
N THR A 163 12.54 -12.78 -8.53
CA THR A 163 13.81 -12.71 -9.22
C THR A 163 14.57 -13.93 -8.78
N GLU A 164 14.61 -14.94 -9.66
CA GLU A 164 15.50 -16.08 -9.57
C GLU A 164 16.85 -15.54 -9.13
N THR A 165 17.28 -15.94 -7.93
CA THR A 165 18.58 -15.59 -7.38
C THR A 165 19.59 -15.86 -8.49
N PRO A 166 20.33 -14.84 -8.99
CA PRO A 166 21.28 -15.06 -10.07
C PRO A 166 22.20 -16.20 -9.63
N PRO A 167 22.47 -17.21 -10.48
CA PRO A 167 23.31 -18.33 -10.11
C PRO A 167 24.62 -17.75 -9.61
N GLN A 168 24.93 -17.97 -8.33
CA GLN A 168 26.18 -17.50 -7.75
C GLN A 168 27.30 -18.01 -8.64
N ALA A 169 27.95 -17.09 -9.36
CA ALA A 169 29.16 -17.40 -10.08
C ALA A 169 30.15 -17.91 -9.03
N SER A 170 30.31 -19.23 -8.98
CA SER A 170 31.35 -19.86 -8.16
C SER A 170 32.67 -19.42 -8.74
N THR A 171 33.18 -18.30 -8.24
CA THR A 171 34.54 -17.84 -8.47
C THR A 171 35.46 -18.83 -7.77
N ARG A 172 35.72 -19.96 -8.42
CA ARG A 172 36.82 -20.86 -8.06
C ARG A 172 38.10 -20.04 -8.15
N LEU A 173 38.58 -19.56 -7.01
CA LEU A 173 39.94 -19.04 -6.91
C LEU A 173 40.92 -20.14 -7.37
N PRO A 174 41.86 -19.83 -8.28
CA PRO A 174 42.92 -20.76 -8.61
C PRO A 174 43.80 -20.98 -7.37
N ASN A 175 43.93 -22.24 -6.98
CA ASN A 175 44.79 -22.67 -5.89
C ASN A 175 46.26 -22.47 -6.30
N PRO A 176 47.07 -21.63 -5.63
CA PRO A 176 48.48 -21.45 -5.95
C PRO A 176 49.28 -22.66 -5.42
N ALA A 177 49.28 -23.75 -6.18
CA ALA A 177 50.14 -24.89 -5.92
C ALA A 177 51.58 -24.58 -6.34
N ARG A 178 52.47 -24.56 -5.34
CA ARG A 178 53.87 -25.01 -5.37
C ARG A 178 54.70 -24.64 -6.61
N ILE A 179 55.48 -23.57 -6.49
CA ILE A 179 56.78 -23.48 -7.18
C ILE A 179 57.83 -23.98 -6.18
N ARG A 180 58.30 -25.21 -6.39
CA ARG A 180 59.58 -25.69 -5.84
C ARG A 180 60.60 -25.62 -6.97
N GLY A 181 61.62 -24.81 -6.78
CA GLY A 181 62.86 -24.73 -7.55
C GLY A 181 63.92 -24.14 -6.64
#